data_AF-A0A146KIU7-F1
#
_entry.id   AF-A0A146KIU7-F1
#
_cell.length_a   1.000
_cell.length_b   1.000
_cell.length_c   1.000
_cell.angle_alpha   90.00
_cell.angle_beta   90.00
_cell.angle_gamma   90.00
#
_symmetry.space_group_name_H-M   'P 1'
#
loop_
_entity.id
_entity.type
_entity.pdbx_description
1 polymer ?
#
loop_
_entity_poly.entity_id
_entity_poly.type
_entity_poly.pdbx_seq_one_letter_code
_entity_poly.pdbx_strand_id
1 'polypeptide(L)'
;ISCTLLTTREDIIRIISTLCVEYQKVDGMKELKPKSGKKLLITIRNADVGRCDEYNHSEIYTLLWGLVAHKRLYTKGQSIELKNVIFAITVNEAESVPTRLRRLMGVVRINEFEKIDIDKILGQFNKLFQP
;
A
#
# COMPACT_ATOMS: atom_id res chain seq x y z
N ILE A 1 -2.75 6.43 0.89
CA ILE A 1 -3.99 6.18 0.12
C ILE A 1 -4.97 5.52 1.08
N SER A 2 -6.18 6.06 1.26
CA SER A 2 -7.25 5.37 2.01
C SER A 2 -8.23 4.78 1.02
N CYS A 3 -8.28 3.47 0.94
CA CYS A 3 -9.20 2.78 0.06
C CYS A 3 -10.64 2.88 0.59
N THR A 4 -11.55 3.01 -0.36
CA THR A 4 -13.01 2.97 -0.22
C THR A 4 -13.56 2.00 -1.26
N LEU A 5 -14.86 1.70 -1.22
CA LEU A 5 -15.54 0.86 -2.21
C LEU A 5 -15.41 1.39 -3.65
N LEU A 6 -15.14 2.68 -3.82
CA LEU A 6 -14.99 3.35 -5.12
C LEU A 6 -13.52 3.45 -5.57
N THR A 7 -12.57 3.06 -4.72
CA THR A 7 -11.15 3.13 -5.06
C THR A 7 -10.83 2.10 -6.12
N THR A 8 -10.17 2.55 -7.19
CA THR A 8 -9.76 1.71 -8.31
C THR A 8 -8.23 1.57 -8.36
N ARG A 9 -7.74 0.64 -9.20
CA ARG A 9 -6.31 0.56 -9.52
C ARG A 9 -5.76 1.90 -10.07
N GLU A 10 -6.56 2.64 -10.83
CA GLU A 10 -6.11 3.88 -11.46
C GLU A 10 -5.86 5.01 -10.45
N ASP A 11 -6.57 5.01 -9.32
CA ASP A 11 -6.28 5.95 -8.23
C ASP A 11 -4.88 5.77 -7.65
N ILE A 12 -4.46 4.52 -7.49
CA ILE A 12 -3.12 4.18 -7.01
C ILE A 12 -2.07 4.57 -8.04
N ILE A 13 -2.31 4.23 -9.31
CA ILE A 13 -1.41 4.56 -10.43
C ILE A 13 -1.25 6.07 -10.56
N ARG A 14 -2.35 6.83 -10.47
CA ARG A 14 -2.34 8.29 -10.48
C ARG A 14 -1.47 8.86 -9.36
N ILE A 15 -1.64 8.38 -8.13
CA ILE A 15 -0.85 8.84 -6.98
C ILE A 15 0.65 8.54 -7.17
N ILE A 16 0.99 7.34 -7.62
CA ILE A 16 2.38 6.98 -7.94
C ILE A 16 2.94 7.95 -8.99
N SER A 17 2.17 8.22 -10.04
CA SER A 17 2.58 9.10 -11.14
C SER A 17 2.70 10.56 -10.70
N THR A 18 1.92 11.00 -9.71
CA THR A 18 2.03 12.36 -9.14
C THR A 18 3.26 12.51 -8.25
N LEU A 19 3.63 11.49 -7.49
CA LEU A 19 4.73 11.53 -6.52
C LEU A 19 6.10 11.16 -7.12
N CYS A 20 6.07 10.47 -8.26
CA CYS A 20 7.26 10.08 -9.01
C CYS A 20 7.45 10.96 -10.25
N VAL A 21 8.64 10.86 -10.83
CA VAL A 21 9.02 11.45 -12.10
C VAL A 21 9.54 10.32 -13.00
N GLU A 22 9.12 10.34 -14.26
CA GLU A 22 9.55 9.38 -15.28
C GLU A 22 10.89 9.84 -15.86
N TYR A 23 11.84 8.91 -15.93
CA TYR A 23 13.12 9.09 -16.62
C TYR A 23 13.25 8.03 -17.70
N GLN A 24 13.68 8.45 -18.88
CA GLN A 24 14.10 7.55 -19.94
C GLN A 24 15.60 7.34 -19.85
N LYS A 25 16.02 6.07 -19.72
CA LYS A 25 17.42 5.67 -19.76
C LYS A 25 17.93 5.64 -21.20
N VAL A 26 19.26 5.58 -21.34
CA VAL A 26 19.97 5.51 -22.62
C VAL A 26 19.62 4.25 -23.41
N ASP A 27 19.27 3.16 -22.73
CA ASP A 27 18.82 1.89 -23.33
C ASP A 27 17.34 1.92 -23.79
N GLY A 28 16.67 3.07 -23.67
CA GLY A 28 15.25 3.24 -24.01
C GLY A 28 14.28 2.76 -22.92
N MET A 29 14.77 2.14 -21.84
CA MET A 29 13.90 1.75 -20.72
C MET A 29 13.44 2.94 -19.92
N LYS A 30 12.20 2.89 -19.45
CA LYS A 30 11.60 3.92 -18.59
C LYS A 30 11.67 3.50 -17.13
N GLU A 31 12.02 4.43 -16.26
CA GLU A 31 11.99 4.26 -14.82
C GLU A 31 11.21 5.39 -14.14
N LEU A 32 10.44 5.06 -13.11
CA LEU A 32 9.76 5.99 -12.21
C LEU A 32 10.52 6.04 -10.89
N LYS A 33 10.91 7.25 -10.48
CA LYS A 33 11.60 7.52 -9.21
C LYS A 33 10.88 8.61 -8.43
N PRO A 34 10.91 8.61 -7.08
CA PRO A 34 10.33 9.67 -6.27
C PRO A 34 10.95 11.03 -6.58
N LYS A 35 10.13 12.08 -6.68
CA LYS A 35 10.59 13.46 -6.94
C LYS A 35 11.57 13.98 -5.89
N SER A 36 11.49 13.46 -4.66
CA SER A 36 12.39 13.83 -3.57
C SER A 36 13.80 13.25 -3.69
N GLY A 37 14.04 12.31 -4.62
CA GLY A 37 15.29 11.55 -4.75
C GLY A 37 15.53 10.52 -3.64
N LYS A 38 14.70 10.51 -2.59
CA LYS A 38 14.75 9.56 -1.47
C LYS A 38 13.81 8.37 -1.72
N LYS A 39 13.77 7.43 -0.76
CA LYS A 39 12.77 6.36 -0.76
C LYS A 39 11.37 6.95 -0.51
N LEU A 40 10.38 6.46 -1.26
CA LEU A 40 8.97 6.80 -1.09
C LEU A 40 8.24 5.61 -0.45
N LEU A 41 7.59 5.85 0.68
CA LEU A 41 6.66 4.90 1.29
C LEU A 41 5.23 5.24 0.85
N ILE A 42 4.57 4.29 0.20
CA ILE A 42 3.16 4.38 -0.15
C ILE A 42 2.38 3.44 0.76
N THR A 43 1.65 4.03 1.70
CA THR A 43 0.74 3.28 2.57
C THR A 43 -0.64 3.22 1.93
N ILE A 44 -1.12 2.00 1.66
CA ILE A 44 -2.48 1.71 1.19
C ILE A 44 -3.28 1.22 2.39
N ARG A 45 -4.18 2.07 2.87
CA ARG A 45 -5.00 1.81 4.04
C ARG A 45 -6.33 1.20 3.63
N ASN A 46 -6.80 0.22 4.41
CA ASN A 46 -8.09 -0.46 4.22
C ASN A 46 -8.21 -1.12 2.84
N ALA A 47 -7.14 -1.77 2.38
CA ALA A 47 -7.09 -2.34 1.03
C ALA A 47 -8.12 -3.48 0.82
N ASP A 48 -8.58 -4.08 1.91
CA ASP A 48 -9.63 -5.09 2.01
C ASP A 48 -11.03 -4.55 1.72
N VAL A 49 -11.23 -3.23 1.75
CA VAL A 49 -12.50 -2.58 1.38
C VAL A 49 -12.69 -2.52 -0.14
N GLY A 50 -11.63 -2.75 -0.93
CA GLY A 50 -11.70 -2.70 -2.38
C GLY A 50 -12.69 -3.72 -2.96
N ARG A 51 -13.50 -3.31 -3.93
CA ARG A 51 -14.49 -4.18 -4.57
C ARG A 51 -13.82 -5.33 -5.31
N CYS A 52 -14.30 -6.55 -5.09
CA CYS A 52 -13.97 -7.72 -5.91
C CYS A 52 -14.93 -7.83 -7.09
N ASP A 53 -14.46 -8.46 -8.17
CA ASP A 53 -15.31 -8.88 -9.29
C ASP A 53 -16.13 -10.15 -8.93
N GLU A 54 -16.89 -10.65 -9.91
CA GLU A 54 -17.73 -11.84 -9.79
C GLU A 54 -16.95 -13.12 -9.50
N TYR A 55 -15.64 -13.13 -9.73
CA TYR A 55 -14.73 -14.24 -9.47
C TYR A 55 -13.92 -14.05 -8.19
N ASN A 56 -14.31 -13.09 -7.35
CA ASN A 56 -13.62 -12.73 -6.12
C ASN A 56 -12.17 -12.25 -6.34
N HIS A 57 -11.90 -11.61 -7.48
CA HIS A 57 -10.64 -10.96 -7.77
C HIS A 57 -10.70 -9.46 -7.51
N SER A 58 -9.70 -8.97 -6.78
CA SER A 58 -9.48 -7.53 -6.57
C SER A 58 -8.41 -7.02 -7.53
N GLU A 59 -8.76 -6.02 -8.33
CA GLU A 59 -7.80 -5.32 -9.20
C GLU A 59 -6.72 -4.59 -8.40
N ILE A 60 -7.06 -4.07 -7.21
CA ILE A 60 -6.10 -3.42 -6.30
C ILE A 60 -5.04 -4.42 -5.86
N TYR A 61 -5.44 -5.60 -5.39
CA TYR A 61 -4.46 -6.63 -4.99
C TYR A 61 -3.68 -7.17 -6.17
N THR A 62 -4.28 -7.25 -7.36
CA THR A 62 -3.58 -7.66 -8.58
C THR A 62 -2.53 -6.64 -8.98
N LEU A 63 -2.86 -5.35 -8.95
CA LEU A 63 -1.91 -4.26 -9.15
C LEU A 63 -0.77 -4.36 -8.12
N LEU A 64 -1.09 -4.43 -6.83
CA LEU A 64 -0.09 -4.45 -5.77
C LEU A 64 0.84 -5.65 -5.86
N TRP A 65 0.31 -6.82 -6.20
CA TRP A 65 1.13 -7.99 -6.49
C TRP A 65 2.11 -7.73 -7.63
N GLY A 66 1.66 -7.14 -8.74
CA GLY A 66 2.55 -6.78 -9.85
C GLY A 66 3.64 -5.78 -9.45
N LEU A 67 3.27 -4.75 -8.67
CA LEU A 67 4.19 -3.72 -8.18
C LEU A 67 5.25 -4.31 -7.25
N VAL A 68 4.86 -5.18 -6.32
CA VAL A 68 5.77 -5.78 -5.33
C VAL A 68 6.63 -6.88 -5.95
N ALA A 69 6.05 -7.76 -6.78
CA ALA A 69 6.75 -8.89 -7.38
C ALA A 69 7.77 -8.46 -8.44
N HIS A 70 7.39 -7.51 -9.30
CA HIS A 70 8.19 -7.17 -10.48
C HIS A 70 8.84 -5.80 -10.41
N LYS A 71 8.49 -4.97 -9.42
CA LYS A 71 8.92 -3.56 -9.34
C LYS A 71 8.66 -2.84 -10.66
N ARG A 72 7.52 -3.13 -11.30
CA ARG A 72 7.15 -2.60 -12.61
C ARG A 72 5.70 -2.16 -12.61
N LEU A 73 5.46 -1.01 -13.21
CA LEU A 73 4.14 -0.48 -13.50
C LEU A 73 3.88 -0.59 -15.00
N TYR A 74 2.78 -1.21 -15.37
CA TYR A 74 2.33 -1.25 -16.76
C TYR A 74 1.32 -0.15 -17.00
N THR A 75 1.69 0.85 -17.81
CA THR A 75 0.80 1.96 -18.18
C THR A 75 0.93 2.23 -19.67
N LYS A 76 -0.20 2.48 -20.34
CA LYS A 76 -0.28 2.79 -21.78
C LYS A 76 0.51 1.80 -22.67
N GLY A 77 0.45 0.50 -22.34
CA GLY A 77 1.14 -0.55 -23.10
C GLY A 77 2.66 -0.61 -22.91
N GLN A 78 3.23 0.19 -22.01
CA GLN A 78 4.66 0.18 -21.70
C GLN A 78 4.91 -0.27 -20.26
N SER A 79 6.00 -1.01 -20.07
CA SER A 79 6.50 -1.40 -18.75
C SER A 79 7.46 -0.33 -18.24
N ILE A 80 7.20 0.19 -17.05
CA ILE A 80 8.01 1.21 -16.40
C ILE A 80 8.57 0.64 -15.10
N GLU A 81 9.89 0.67 -14.93
CA GLU A 81 10.56 0.19 -13.71
C GLU A 81 10.32 1.15 -12.55
N LEU A 82 9.85 0.67 -11.40
CA LEU A 82 9.70 1.45 -10.18
C LEU A 82 10.95 1.34 -9.32
N LYS A 83 11.57 2.47 -9.02
CA LYS A 83 12.76 2.54 -8.16
C LYS A 83 12.49 3.33 -6.90
N ASN A 84 13.06 2.87 -5.79
CA ASN A 84 12.97 3.52 -4.47
C ASN A 84 11.53 3.74 -3.97
N VAL A 85 10.60 2.87 -4.34
CA VAL A 85 9.22 2.88 -3.82
C VAL A 85 9.00 1.64 -2.95
N ILE A 86 8.46 1.83 -1.75
CA ILE A 86 8.09 0.79 -0.79
C ILE A 86 6.58 0.88 -0.59
N PHE A 87 5.92 -0.28 -0.53
CA PHE A 87 4.49 -0.37 -0.28
C PHE A 87 4.24 -0.96 1.10
N ALA A 88 3.33 -0.34 1.86
CA ALA A 88 2.76 -0.90 3.07
C ALA A 88 1.25 -0.97 2.89
N ILE A 89 0.64 -2.06 3.34
CA ILE A 89 -0.80 -2.27 3.22
C ILE A 89 -1.36 -2.46 4.63
N THR A 90 -2.48 -1.80 4.94
CA THR A 90 -3.27 -2.09 6.13
C THR A 90 -4.61 -2.68 5.72
N VAL A 91 -5.04 -3.69 6.47
CA VAL A 91 -6.30 -4.41 6.30
C VAL A 91 -6.85 -4.73 7.68
N ASN A 92 -8.15 -4.96 7.79
CA ASN A 92 -8.76 -5.45 9.03
C ASN A 92 -8.50 -6.96 9.18
N GLU A 93 -8.68 -7.71 8.09
CA GLU A 93 -8.53 -9.16 8.10
C GLU A 93 -7.34 -9.60 7.24
N ALA A 94 -6.33 -10.23 7.85
CA ALA A 94 -5.14 -10.69 7.12
C ALA A 94 -5.46 -11.73 6.03
N GLU A 95 -6.57 -12.46 6.17
CA GLU A 95 -7.01 -13.49 5.23
C GLU A 95 -7.56 -12.90 3.93
N SER A 96 -8.09 -11.66 3.97
CA SER A 96 -8.54 -10.92 2.78
C SER A 96 -7.43 -10.68 1.75
N VAL A 97 -6.16 -10.71 2.19
CA VAL A 97 -5.02 -10.48 1.31
C VAL A 97 -4.71 -11.79 0.56
N PRO A 98 -4.65 -11.78 -0.79
CA PRO A 98 -4.32 -12.98 -1.54
C PRO A 98 -2.97 -13.57 -1.14
N THR A 99 -2.91 -14.90 -1.02
CA THR A 99 -1.70 -15.63 -0.60
C THR A 99 -0.46 -15.27 -1.43
N ARG A 100 -0.64 -15.05 -2.74
CA ARG A 100 0.43 -14.63 -3.66
C ARG A 100 1.08 -13.30 -3.27
N LEU A 101 0.29 -12.36 -2.72
CA LEU A 101 0.78 -11.06 -2.26
C LEU A 101 1.38 -11.17 -0.85
N ARG A 102 0.72 -11.90 0.06
CA ARG A 102 1.23 -12.16 1.41
C ARG A 102 2.63 -12.77 1.41
N ARG A 103 2.94 -13.69 0.50
CA ARG A 103 4.27 -14.33 0.39
C ARG A 103 5.40 -13.35 0.05
N LEU A 104 5.09 -12.19 -0.52
CA LEU A 104 6.07 -11.19 -0.94
C LEU A 104 6.22 -10.05 0.07
N MET A 105 5.39 -10.01 1.12
CA MET A 105 5.33 -8.92 2.08
C MET A 105 5.57 -9.42 3.50
N GLY A 106 6.23 -8.60 4.31
CA GLY A 106 6.27 -8.82 5.76
C GLY A 106 4.87 -8.58 6.34
N VAL A 107 4.40 -9.49 7.20
CA VAL A 107 3.10 -9.39 7.86
C VAL A 107 3.31 -9.09 9.34
N VAL A 108 2.68 -8.03 9.82
CA VAL A 108 2.60 -7.69 11.24
C VAL A 108 1.13 -7.71 11.63
N ARG A 109 0.81 -8.41 12.72
CA ARG A 109 -0.54 -8.42 13.30
C ARG A 109 -0.52 -7.56 14.54
N ILE A 110 -1.46 -6.63 14.61
CA ILE A 110 -1.71 -5.81 15.79
C ILE A 110 -3.03 -6.33 16.34
N ASN A 111 -2.97 -6.95 17.52
CA ASN A 111 -4.17 -7.42 18.21
C ASN A 111 -4.83 -6.24 18.93
N GLU A 112 -6.11 -6.39 19.23
CA GLU A 112 -6.79 -5.47 20.14
C GLU A 112 -6.08 -5.46 21.49
N PHE A 113 -5.98 -4.27 22.08
CA PHE A 113 -5.43 -4.11 23.41
C PHE A 113 -6.32 -4.80 24.43
N GLU A 114 -5.71 -5.54 25.36
CA GLU A 114 -6.47 -6.08 26.48
C GLU A 114 -6.94 -4.95 27.39
N LYS A 115 -7.99 -5.19 28.18
CA LYS A 115 -8.52 -4.19 29.13
C LYS A 115 -7.41 -3.64 30.05
N ILE A 116 -6.47 -4.49 30.45
CA ILE A 116 -5.33 -4.12 31.30
C ILE A 116 -4.40 -3.13 30.58
N ASP A 117 -4.16 -3.30 29.28
CA ASP A 117 -3.34 -2.39 28.48
C ASP A 117 -4.06 -1.05 28.30
N ILE A 118 -5.36 -1.09 28.02
CA ILE A 118 -6.21 0.09 27.89
C ILE A 118 -6.19 0.90 29.20
N ASP A 119 -6.38 0.24 30.35
CA ASP A 119 -6.39 0.89 31.67
C ASP A 119 -5.02 1.51 31.99
N LYS A 120 -3.91 0.89 31.58
CA LYS A 120 -2.57 1.49 31.72
C LYS A 120 -2.37 2.72 30.83
N ILE A 121 -2.77 2.63 29.57
CA ILE A 121 -2.62 3.72 28.60
C ILE A 121 -3.49 4.91 29.00
N LEU A 122 -4.77 4.67 29.25
CA LEU A 122 -5.73 5.71 29.63
C LEU A 122 -5.52 6.21 31.05
N GLY A 123 -5.10 5.34 31.98
CA GLY A 123 -4.76 5.72 33.34
C GLY A 123 -3.56 6.67 33.42
N GLN A 124 -2.57 6.51 32.55
CA GLN A 124 -1.48 7.48 32.40
C GLN A 124 -1.97 8.79 31.78
N PHE A 125 -2.82 8.72 30.77
CA PHE A 125 -3.40 9.91 30.13
C PHE A 125 -4.19 10.75 31.15
N ASN A 126 -5.06 10.12 31.95
CA ASN A 126 -5.87 10.82 32.95
C ASN A 126 -5.03 11.48 34.05
N LYS A 127 -3.86 10.94 34.40
CA LYS A 127 -2.93 11.57 35.36
C LYS A 127 -2.23 12.81 34.80
N LEU A 128 -2.04 12.88 33.48
CA LEU A 128 -1.42 14.03 32.80
C LEU A 128 -2.39 15.21 32.60
N PHE A 129 -3.70 14.95 32.65
CA PHE A 129 -4.76 15.94 32.43
C PHE A 129 -5.68 16.16 33.63
N GLN A 130 -5.26 15.71 34.83
CA GLN A 130 -5.86 16.18 36.08
C GLN A 130 -5.37 17.62 36.34
N PRO A 131 -6.28 18.58 36.64
CA PRO A 131 -5.92 19.98 36.90
C PRO A 131 -5.07 20.16 38.16
#